data_AF-A0A2R6HVE0-F1
#
_entry.id   AF-A0A2R6HVE0-F1
#
_cell.length_a   1.000
_cell.length_b   1.000
_cell.length_c   1.000
_cell.angle_alpha   90.00
_cell.angle_beta   90.00
_cell.angle_gamma   90.00
#
_symmetry.space_group_name_H-M   'P 1'
#
loop_
_entity.id
_entity.type
_entity.pdbx_description
1 polymer ?
#
loop_
_entity_poly.entity_id
_entity_poly.type
_entity_poly.pdbx_seq_one_letter_code
_entity_poly.pdbx_strand_id
1 'polypeptide(L)'
;MSDFAETLEDVFEAANADDETAAEAAEKVASFREDHDEDLTAEVVEERFSEAPYDDFSRAYNWLVGDLAADNEDCTDSRAYRLAGYGDLAADPEQGA
;
A
#
# COMPACT_ATOMS: atom_id res chain seq x y z
N MET A 1 9.34 11.05 7.06
CA MET A 1 8.18 11.03 6.16
C MET A 1 8.28 12.17 5.16
N SER A 2 7.84 11.96 3.92
CA SER A 2 7.67 13.02 2.92
C SER A 2 6.26 13.60 3.01
N ASP A 3 6.03 14.81 2.49
CA ASP A 3 4.70 15.46 2.44
C ASP A 3 3.64 14.57 1.75
N PHE A 4 4.07 13.80 0.74
CA PHE A 4 3.26 12.77 0.09
C PHE A 4 2.82 11.67 1.06
N ALA A 5 3.77 11.12 1.83
CA ALA A 5 3.49 10.06 2.78
C ALA A 5 2.64 10.57 3.97
N GLU A 6 2.90 11.77 4.48
CA GLU A 6 2.07 12.38 5.54
C GLU A 6 0.61 12.55 5.09
N THR A 7 0.40 12.98 3.84
CA THR A 7 -0.95 13.09 3.26
C THR A 7 -1.64 11.73 3.16
N LEU A 8 -0.90 10.68 2.77
CA LEU A 8 -1.48 9.33 2.67
C LEU A 8 -1.75 8.70 4.03
N GLU A 9 -0.94 8.98 5.04
CA GLU A 9 -1.19 8.56 6.41
C GLU A 9 -2.54 9.08 6.89
N ASP A 10 -2.82 10.37 6.72
CA ASP A 10 -4.13 10.97 7.04
C ASP A 10 -5.29 10.29 6.28
N VAL A 11 -5.10 9.99 4.99
CA VAL A 11 -6.10 9.29 4.15
C VAL A 11 -6.37 7.87 4.68
N PHE A 12 -5.32 7.15 5.06
CA PHE A 12 -5.43 5.78 5.54
C PHE A 12 -6.00 5.70 6.96
N GLU A 13 -5.66 6.64 7.84
CA GLU A 13 -6.32 6.80 9.14
C GLU A 13 -7.82 7.07 8.98
N ALA A 14 -8.20 7.95 8.06
CA ALA A 14 -9.60 8.21 7.73
C ALA A 14 -10.32 6.96 7.17
N ALA A 15 -9.57 6.01 6.61
CA ALA A 15 -10.03 4.71 6.16
C ALA A 15 -10.07 3.63 7.26
N ASN A 16 -9.91 4.00 8.54
CA ASN A 16 -9.88 3.12 9.72
C ASN A 16 -8.62 2.24 9.84
N ALA A 17 -7.50 2.61 9.23
CA ALA A 17 -6.20 2.09 9.66
C ALA A 17 -5.84 2.66 11.04
N ASP A 18 -5.18 1.88 11.89
CA ASP A 18 -4.49 2.44 13.05
C ASP A 18 -3.23 3.21 12.62
N ASP A 19 -2.78 4.14 13.47
CA ASP A 19 -1.67 5.06 13.21
C ASP A 19 -0.40 4.33 12.70
N GLU A 20 -0.04 3.18 13.29
CA GLU A 20 1.15 2.40 12.88
C GLU A 20 0.98 1.81 11.48
N THR A 21 -0.18 1.21 11.23
CA THR A 21 -0.52 0.63 9.92
C THR A 21 -0.66 1.70 8.84
N ALA A 22 -1.26 2.85 9.16
CA ALA A 22 -1.41 3.98 8.24
C ALA A 22 -0.05 4.55 7.83
N ALA A 23 0.85 4.75 8.81
CA ALA A 23 2.20 5.21 8.56
C ALA A 23 3.00 4.21 7.70
N GLU A 24 2.96 2.92 8.02
CA GLU A 24 3.64 1.88 7.24
C GLU A 24 3.12 1.83 5.79
N ALA A 25 1.79 1.87 5.63
CA ALA A 25 1.14 1.89 4.33
C ALA A 25 1.58 3.08 3.48
N ALA A 26 1.63 4.27 4.08
CA ALA A 26 2.06 5.50 3.41
C ALA A 26 3.54 5.46 3.01
N GLU A 27 4.43 4.97 3.88
CA GLU A 27 5.86 4.81 3.56
C GLU A 27 6.08 3.83 2.41
N LYS A 28 5.31 2.75 2.36
CA LYS A 28 5.36 1.78 1.26
C LYS A 28 4.90 2.35 -0.07
N VAL A 29 3.83 3.16 -0.10
CA VAL A 29 3.42 3.83 -1.34
C VAL A 29 4.44 4.89 -1.74
N ALA A 30 5.03 5.61 -0.79
CA ALA A 30 6.11 6.55 -1.09
C ALA A 30 7.33 5.84 -1.72
N SER A 31 7.66 4.65 -1.23
CA SER A 31 8.71 3.82 -1.82
C SER A 31 8.34 3.35 -3.24
N PHE A 32 7.10 2.91 -3.46
CA PHE A 32 6.62 2.56 -4.80
C PHE A 32 6.74 3.75 -5.77
N ARG A 33 6.33 4.94 -5.33
CA ARG A 33 6.44 6.19 -6.08
C ARG A 33 7.89 6.45 -6.48
N GLU A 34 8.84 6.37 -5.55
CA GLU A 34 10.25 6.60 -5.83
C GLU A 34 10.86 5.56 -6.78
N ASP A 35 10.44 4.29 -6.67
CA ASP A 35 11.00 3.20 -7.46
C ASP A 35 10.42 3.11 -8.88
N HIS A 36 9.16 3.50 -9.06
CA HIS A 36 8.39 3.19 -10.26
C HIS A 36 7.65 4.38 -10.90
N ASP A 37 7.20 5.37 -10.13
CA ASP A 37 6.33 6.43 -10.63
C ASP A 37 6.52 7.73 -9.85
N GLU A 38 7.60 8.47 -10.11
CA GLU A 38 7.93 9.70 -9.37
C GLU A 38 6.84 10.79 -9.47
N ASP A 39 6.00 10.72 -10.52
CA ASP A 39 4.90 11.64 -10.81
C ASP A 39 3.60 11.27 -10.08
N LEU A 40 3.53 10.11 -9.42
CA LEU A 40 2.38 9.67 -8.63
C LEU A 40 2.05 10.69 -7.52
N THR A 41 0.79 11.15 -7.47
CA THR A 41 0.30 12.12 -6.47
C THR A 41 -0.58 11.44 -5.42
N ALA A 42 -0.64 12.04 -4.22
CA ALA A 42 -1.47 11.51 -3.14
C ALA A 42 -2.96 11.49 -3.51
N GLU A 43 -3.41 12.49 -4.26
CA GLU A 43 -4.79 12.59 -4.79
C GLU A 43 -5.15 11.41 -5.70
N VAL A 44 -4.23 10.98 -6.57
CA VAL A 44 -4.45 9.80 -7.45
C VAL A 44 -4.51 8.52 -6.64
N VAL A 45 -3.67 8.40 -5.62
CA VAL A 45 -3.68 7.24 -4.71
C VAL A 45 -4.98 7.18 -3.92
N GLU A 46 -5.45 8.31 -3.38
CA GLU A 46 -6.73 8.40 -2.67
C GLU A 46 -7.92 8.03 -3.58
N GLU A 47 -7.96 8.58 -4.80
CA GLU A 47 -9.00 8.27 -5.78
C GLU A 47 -9.05 6.77 -6.07
N ARG A 48 -7.91 6.16 -6.42
CA ARG A 48 -7.83 4.71 -6.67
C ARG A 48 -8.19 3.90 -5.45
N PHE A 49 -7.69 4.29 -4.27
CA PHE A 49 -7.98 3.58 -3.03
C PHE A 49 -9.49 3.56 -2.74
N SER A 50 -10.22 4.64 -3.06
CA SER A 50 -11.68 4.70 -2.92
C SER A 50 -12.44 3.73 -3.84
N GLU A 51 -11.81 3.26 -4.91
CA GLU A 51 -12.36 2.25 -5.83
C GLU A 51 -12.13 0.81 -5.34
N ALA A 52 -11.36 0.62 -4.27
CA ALA A 52 -11.08 -0.70 -3.73
C ALA A 52 -12.37 -1.42 -3.30
N PRO A 53 -12.61 -2.66 -3.74
CA PRO A 53 -13.86 -3.38 -3.49
C PRO A 53 -13.90 -4.05 -2.09
N TYR A 54 -13.08 -3.60 -1.15
CA TYR A 54 -12.86 -4.25 0.13
C TYR A 54 -13.08 -3.27 1.28
N ASP A 55 -13.88 -3.67 2.26
CA ASP A 55 -14.11 -2.90 3.49
C ASP A 55 -12.93 -3.01 4.48
N ASP A 56 -12.12 -4.08 4.36
CA ASP A 56 -10.94 -4.30 5.19
C ASP A 56 -9.76 -3.50 4.64
N PHE A 57 -9.18 -2.62 5.47
CA PHE A 57 -8.10 -1.72 5.07
C PHE A 57 -6.93 -2.47 4.43
N SER A 58 -6.41 -3.52 5.08
CA SER A 58 -5.25 -4.26 4.58
C SER A 58 -5.51 -4.92 3.22
N ARG A 59 -6.74 -5.40 2.98
CA ARG A 59 -7.15 -5.93 1.66
C ARG A 59 -7.35 -4.83 0.63
N ALA A 60 -7.96 -3.71 1.01
CA ALA A 60 -8.12 -2.55 0.15
C ALA A 60 -6.76 -1.97 -0.29
N TYR A 61 -5.84 -1.84 0.66
CA TYR A 61 -4.48 -1.40 0.42
C TYR A 61 -3.70 -2.35 -0.49
N ASN A 62 -3.75 -3.65 -0.21
CA ASN A 62 -3.06 -4.64 -1.05
C ASN A 62 -3.64 -4.72 -2.47
N TRP A 63 -4.93 -4.39 -2.64
CA TRP A 63 -5.54 -4.20 -3.95
C TRP A 63 -5.02 -2.94 -4.63
N LEU A 64 -4.98 -1.79 -3.95
CA LEU A 64 -4.43 -0.53 -4.45
C LEU A 64 -2.99 -0.71 -4.97
N VAL A 65 -2.13 -1.36 -4.19
CA VAL A 65 -0.74 -1.64 -4.62
C VAL A 65 -0.69 -2.54 -5.86
N GLY A 66 -1.65 -3.45 -6.00
CA GLY A 66 -1.82 -4.26 -7.20
C GLY A 66 -2.27 -3.44 -8.41
N ASP A 67 -3.19 -2.50 -8.20
CA ASP A 67 -3.72 -1.60 -9.22
C ASP A 67 -2.64 -0.63 -9.74
N LEU A 68 -1.94 0.05 -8.83
CA LEU A 68 -0.81 0.93 -9.17
C LEU A 68 0.28 0.20 -9.96
N ALA A 69 0.61 -1.03 -9.57
CA ALA A 69 1.59 -1.85 -10.27
C ALA A 69 1.09 -2.35 -11.63
N ALA A 70 -0.22 -2.59 -11.79
CA ALA A 70 -0.78 -3.02 -13.07
C ALA A 70 -0.71 -1.92 -14.14
N ASP A 71 -0.79 -0.65 -13.73
CA ASP A 71 -0.65 0.51 -14.60
C ASP A 71 0.81 0.88 -14.89
N ASN A 72 1.77 0.26 -14.19
CA ASN A 72 3.19 0.52 -14.36
C ASN A 72 3.91 -0.68 -14.98
N GLU A 73 4.23 -0.60 -16.27
CA GLU A 73 4.87 -1.70 -17.02
C GLU A 73 6.24 -2.13 -16.45
N ASP A 74 6.91 -1.25 -15.69
CA ASP A 74 8.21 -1.50 -15.06
C ASP A 74 8.07 -2.18 -13.68
N CYS A 75 6.88 -2.18 -13.07
CA CYS A 75 6.62 -2.85 -11.80
C CYS A 75 6.30 -4.34 -11.99
N THR A 76 7.35 -5.18 -11.97
CA THR A 76 7.20 -6.64 -12.15
C THR A 76 6.86 -7.41 -10.86
N ASP A 77 7.06 -6.80 -9.68
CA ASP A 77 6.78 -7.42 -8.39
C ASP A 77 6.35 -6.38 -7.33
N SER A 78 5.04 -6.24 -7.13
CA SER A 78 4.49 -5.29 -6.16
C SER A 78 4.44 -5.78 -4.71
N ARG A 79 4.95 -7.00 -4.42
CA ARG A 79 4.84 -7.60 -3.08
C ARG A 79 5.62 -6.84 -2.01
N ALA A 80 6.73 -6.18 -2.37
CA ALA A 80 7.51 -5.39 -1.41
C ALA A 80 6.72 -4.22 -0.81
N TYR A 81 5.80 -3.66 -1.60
CA TYR A 81 4.98 -2.50 -1.22
C TYR A 81 3.65 -2.90 -0.55
N ARG A 82 3.32 -4.19 -0.48
CA ARG A 82 2.11 -4.66 0.21
C ARG A 82 2.29 -4.66 1.72
N LEU A 83 1.19 -4.47 2.46
CA LEU A 83 1.15 -4.76 3.89
C LEU A 83 1.15 -6.28 4.05
N ALA A 84 2.02 -6.80 4.92
CA ALA A 84 2.15 -8.23 5.14
C ALA A 84 0.80 -8.82 5.57
N GLY A 85 0.26 -9.73 4.75
CA GLY A 85 -1.13 -10.20 4.90
C GLY A 85 -1.39 -11.10 6.11
N TYR A 86 -0.36 -11.54 6.83
CA TYR A 86 -0.48 -12.25 8.10
C TYR A 86 0.77 -11.88 8.90
N GLY A 87 0.68 -11.74 10.24
CA GLY A 87 1.77 -11.29 11.12
C GLY A 87 3.05 -12.13 11.05
N ASP A 88 3.91 -12.06 12.07
CA ASP A 88 5.25 -12.67 12.20
C ASP A 88 5.47 -14.13 11.72
N LEU A 89 4.44 -14.84 11.26
CA LEU A 89 4.42 -16.22 10.79
C LEU A 89 4.19 -16.39 9.27
N ALA A 90 3.98 -15.33 8.48
CA ALA A 90 3.68 -15.46 7.04
C ALA A 90 4.85 -15.92 6.17
N ALA A 91 6.07 -15.95 6.73
CA ALA A 91 7.27 -16.45 6.07
C ALA A 91 7.94 -17.57 6.87
N ASP A 92 7.17 -18.40 7.59
CA ASP A 92 7.71 -19.65 8.15
C ASP A 92 7.64 -20.79 7.09
N PRO A 93 8.78 -21.22 6.51
CA PRO A 93 8.80 -22.36 5.58
C PRO A 93 8.40 -23.69 6.25
N GLU A 94 8.27 -23.77 7.58
CA GLU A 94 7.83 -24.98 8.29
C GLU A 94 6.29 -25.13 8.36
N GLN A 95 5.50 -24.12 7.97
CA GLN A 95 4.03 -24.23 7.89
C GLN A 95 3.51 -24.71 6.53
N GLY A 96 4.41 -25.20 5.67
CA GLY A 96 4.10 -25.82 4.38
C GLY A 96 4.38 -27.34 4.35
N ALA A 97 4.13 -28.06 5.45
CA ALA A 97 4.30 -29.52 5.54
C ALA A 97 3.02 -30.24 6.00
#